data_AF-A0A976Q4B1-F1
#
_entry.id   AF-A0A976Q4B1-F1
#
_cell.length_a   1.000
_cell.length_b   1.000
_cell.length_c   1.000
_cell.angle_alpha   90.00
_cell.angle_beta   90.00
_cell.angle_gamma   90.00
#
_symmetry.space_group_name_H-M   'P 1'
#
loop_
_entity.id
_entity.type
_entity.pdbx_description
1 polymer ?
#
loop_
_entity_poly.entity_id
_entity_poly.type
_entity_poly.pdbx_seq_one_letter_code
_entity_poly.pdbx_strand_id
1 'polypeptide(L)' 'MEQIIFERDPSPEKLEMIGVYDWPIWEKEVSSFPWTYDSQETCYLLNG' A
#
# COMPACT_ATOMS: atom_id res chain seq x y z
N MET A 1 -10.97 2.11 -16.75
CA MET A 1 -9.74 1.35 -16.44
C MET A 1 -9.07 2.10 -15.31
N GLU A 2 -9.22 1.61 -14.08
CA GLU A 2 -8.52 2.19 -12.94
C GLU A 2 -7.05 1.74 -13.02
N GLN A 3 -6.15 2.71 -12.95
CA GLN A 3 -4.73 2.50 -13.09
C GLN A 3 -4.14 2.20 -11.72
N ILE A 4 -3.51 1.03 -11.56
CA ILE A 4 -2.70 0.75 -10.38
C ILE A 4 -1.41 1.57 -10.49
N ILE A 5 -1.20 2.47 -9.52
CA ILE A 5 0.02 3.27 -9.44
C ILE A 5 0.98 2.58 -8.47
N PHE A 6 2.18 2.29 -8.95
CA PHE A 6 3.24 1.72 -8.15
C PHE A 6 4.42 2.68 -8.12
N GLU A 7 4.83 3.09 -6.93
CA GLU A 7 6.02 3.90 -6.70
C GLU A 7 6.99 3.10 -5.83
N ARG A 8 8.25 3.07 -6.26
CA ARG A 8 9.33 2.35 -5.57
C ARG A 8 10.23 3.36 -4.87
N ASP A 9 10.61 3.08 -3.63
CA ASP A 9 11.47 3.93 -2.81
C ASP A 9 10.96 5.40 -2.73
N PRO A 10 9.71 5.63 -2.26
CA PRO A 10 9.18 6.98 -2.05
C PRO A 10 10.04 7.79 -1.09
N SER A 11 10.16 9.09 -1.34
CA SER A 11 10.91 10.01 -0.48
C SER A 11 10.28 10.11 0.93
N PRO A 12 11.08 10.26 2.00
CA PRO A 12 10.57 10.36 3.37
C PRO A 12 9.61 11.55 3.56
N GLU A 13 9.82 12.67 2.86
CA GLU A 13 8.92 13.83 2.88
C GLU A 13 7.51 13.48 2.38
N LYS A 14 7.41 12.62 1.36
CA LYS A 14 6.12 12.17 0.82
C LYS A 14 5.42 11.22 1.79
N LEU A 15 6.18 10.31 2.40
CA LEU A 15 5.68 9.38 3.41
C LEU A 15 5.13 10.12 4.64
N GLU A 16 5.82 11.17 5.09
CA GLU A 16 5.36 12.05 6.16
C GLU A 16 4.10 12.83 5.75
N MET A 17 4.07 13.39 4.54
CA MET A 17 2.92 14.15 4.03
C MET A 17 1.62 13.32 3.96
N ILE A 18 1.72 12.03 3.61
CA ILE A 18 0.56 11.13 3.57
C ILE A 18 0.23 10.50 4.93
N GLY A 19 1.03 10.78 5.97
CA GLY A 19 0.83 10.24 7.31
C GLY A 19 0.98 8.73 7.39
N VAL A 20 1.86 8.12 6.56
CA VAL A 20 1.98 6.65 6.46
C VAL A 20 2.33 5.99 7.80
N TYR A 21 3.03 6.73 8.66
CA TYR A 21 3.52 6.24 9.95
C TYR A 21 2.40 6.02 10.99
N ASP A 22 1.22 6.61 10.77
CA ASP A 22 0.02 6.42 11.60
C ASP A 22 -0.88 5.28 11.09
N TRP A 23 -0.59 4.69 9.92
CA TRP A 23 -1.44 3.65 9.36
C TRP A 23 -1.31 2.34 10.15
N PRO A 24 -2.40 1.57 10.29
CA PRO A 24 -2.33 0.27 10.92
C PRO A 24 -1.44 -0.67 10.10
N ILE A 25 -0.57 -1.40 10.79
CA ILE A 25 0.22 -2.46 10.18
C ILE A 25 -0.69 -3.66 9.92
N TRP A 26 -0.65 -4.19 8.71
CA TRP A 26 -1.39 -5.37 8.30
C TRP A 26 -0.43 -6.48 7.87
N GLU A 27 -0.65 -7.69 8.41
CA GLU A 27 0.18 -8.86 8.15
C GLU A 27 -0.71 -10.03 7.71
N LYS A 28 -0.25 -10.81 6.74
CA LYS A 28 -0.95 -12.01 6.24
C LYS A 28 0.05 -13.05 5.75
N GLU A 29 -0.28 -14.32 5.95
CA GLU A 29 0.46 -15.44 5.36
C GLU A 29 0.34 -15.46 3.83
N VAL A 30 1.35 -16.05 3.17
CA VAL A 30 1.38 -16.21 1.72
C VAL A 30 0.12 -16.95 1.26
N SER A 31 -0.65 -16.32 0.39
CA SER A 31 -1.91 -16.87 -0.10
C SER A 31 -2.22 -16.34 -1.50
N SER A 32 -2.79 -17.19 -2.36
CA SER A 32 -3.19 -16.84 -3.72
C SER A 32 -4.70 -17.01 -3.88
N PHE A 33 -5.39 -15.92 -4.15
CA PHE A 33 -6.84 -15.88 -4.37
C PHE A 33 -7.18 -14.76 -5.37
N PRO A 34 -8.29 -14.87 -6.11
CA PRO A 34 -8.77 -13.77 -6.94
C PRO A 34 -9.23 -12.62 -6.02
N TRP A 35 -8.52 -11.49 -6.06
CA TRP A 35 -8.84 -10.30 -5.26
C TRP A 35 -9.24 -9.13 -6.15
N THR A 36 -10.22 -8.35 -5.69
CA THR A 36 -10.69 -7.14 -6.35
C THR A 36 -10.79 -6.03 -5.33
N TYR A 37 -10.28 -4.84 -5.67
CA TYR A 37 -10.46 -3.64 -4.86
C TYR A 37 -11.86 -3.07 -5.13
N ASP A 38 -12.63 -2.83 -4.07
CA ASP A 38 -13.96 -2.21 -4.16
C ASP A 38 -13.88 -0.68 -4.21
N SER A 39 -12.73 -0.12 -3.80
CA SER A 39 -12.47 1.31 -3.74
C SER A 39 -10.98 1.60 -3.93
N GLN A 40 -10.66 2.87 -4.21
CA GLN A 40 -9.27 3.30 -4.28
C GLN A 40 -8.63 3.27 -2.89
N GLU A 41 -7.61 2.44 -2.73
CA GLU A 41 -6.83 2.31 -1.49
C GLU A 41 -5.35 2.64 -1.76
N THR A 42 -4.64 3.11 -0.74
CA THR A 42 -3.19 3.32 -0.78
C THR A 42 -2.55 2.51 0.33
N CYS A 43 -1.55 1.70 -0.01
CA CYS A 43 -0.80 0.91 0.95
C CYS A 43 0.70 1.13 0.76
N TYR A 44 1.44 0.96 1.85
CA TYR A 44 2.90 1.01 1.84
C TYR A 44 3.44 -0.37 2.22
N LEU A 45 4.19 -0.98 1.30
CA LEU A 45 4.76 -2.30 1.49
C LEU A 45 6.04 -2.20 2.32
N LEU A 46 5.99 -2.69 3.56
CA LEU A 46 7.12 -2.68 4.50
C LEU A 46 8.05 -3.89 4.30
N ASN A 47 7.47 -5.06 4.06
CA ASN A 47 8.15 -6.35 3.91
C ASN A 47 7.30 -7.28 3.03
N GLY A 48 7.89 -8.35 2.51
CA GLY A 48 7.21 -9.30 1.60
C GLY A 48 7.72 -10.72 1.78
#